data_AF-A0A5K1GSC6-F1
#
_entry.id   AF-A0A5K1GSC6-F1
#
_cell.length_a   1.000
_cell.length_b   1.000
_cell.length_c   1.000
_cell.angle_alpha   90.00
_cell.angle_beta   90.00
_cell.angle_gamma   90.00
#
_symmetry.space_group_name_H-M   'P 1'
#
loop_
_entity.id
_entity.type
_entity.pdbx_description
1 polymer ?
#
loop_
_entity_poly.entity_id
_entity_poly.type
_entity_poly.pdbx_seq_one_letter_code
_entity_poly.pdbx_strand_id
1 'polypeptide(L)'
;MGGDGKMKRASFLVLLMASLVVGVALLPQTASALLPYSRLWDTMIPREAVDPFKILEHSPITIPKSLDTTFTVARADWKETSHAHLITLDVP
;
A
#
# COMPACT_ATOMS: atom_id res chain seq x y z
N MET A 1 -1.85 -35.56 43.42
CA MET A 1 -3.11 -35.00 42.88
C MET A 1 -2.87 -33.57 42.34
N GLY A 2 -2.15 -33.41 41.22
CA GLY A 2 -1.74 -32.08 40.73
C GLY A 2 -1.81 -31.87 39.20
N GLY A 3 -2.33 -32.85 38.45
CA GLY A 3 -2.41 -32.78 36.99
C GLY A 3 -3.56 -31.91 36.48
N ASP A 4 -4.68 -31.90 37.19
CA ASP A 4 -5.95 -31.38 36.69
C ASP A 4 -5.97 -29.85 36.53
N GLY A 5 -5.27 -29.13 37.41
CA GLY A 5 -5.12 -27.67 37.33
C GLY A 5 -4.14 -27.21 36.24
N LYS A 6 -3.11 -28.01 35.93
CA LYS A 6 -2.14 -27.70 34.86
C LYS A 6 -2.78 -27.83 33.48
N MET A 7 -3.62 -28.84 33.31
CA MET A 7 -4.32 -29.13 32.05
C MET A 7 -5.34 -28.05 31.69
N LYS A 8 -6.07 -27.52 32.69
CA LYS A 8 -7.02 -26.41 32.52
C LYS A 8 -6.33 -25.09 32.13
N ARG A 9 -5.16 -24.81 32.71
CA ARG A 9 -4.33 -23.64 32.35
C ARG A 9 -3.77 -23.74 30.93
N ALA A 10 -3.28 -24.92 30.55
CA ALA A 10 -2.81 -25.16 29.18
C ALA A 10 -3.94 -25.00 28.15
N SER A 11 -5.13 -25.54 28.43
CA SER A 11 -6.30 -25.39 27.57
C SER A 11 -6.75 -23.94 27.45
N PHE A 12 -6.70 -23.17 28.54
CA PHE A 12 -7.02 -21.74 28.53
C PHE A 12 -6.03 -20.94 27.68
N LEU A 13 -4.71 -21.23 27.82
CA LEU A 13 -3.69 -20.59 27.00
C LEU A 13 -3.85 -20.91 25.52
N VAL A 14 -4.18 -22.15 25.16
CA VAL A 14 -4.44 -22.55 23.77
C VAL A 14 -5.64 -21.80 23.20
N LEU A 15 -6.74 -21.69 23.96
CA LEU A 15 -7.93 -20.94 23.54
C LEU A 15 -7.64 -19.45 23.38
N LEU A 16 -6.84 -18.88 24.28
CA LEU A 16 -6.43 -17.47 24.22
C LEU A 16 -5.58 -17.21 22.97
N MET A 17 -4.60 -18.07 22.69
CA MET A 17 -3.77 -17.97 21.48
C MET A 17 -4.59 -18.19 20.20
N ALA A 18 -5.52 -19.13 20.19
CA ALA A 18 -6.42 -19.34 19.05
C ALA A 18 -7.31 -18.10 18.81
N SER A 19 -7.84 -17.47 19.86
CA SER A 19 -8.64 -16.25 19.73
C SER A 19 -7.81 -15.08 19.19
N LEU A 20 -6.53 -14.98 19.59
CA LEU A 20 -5.62 -13.95 19.11
C LEU A 20 -5.34 -14.12 17.62
N VAL A 21 -5.09 -15.35 17.18
CA VAL A 21 -4.84 -15.67 15.76
C VAL A 21 -6.07 -15.32 14.91
N VAL A 22 -7.27 -15.70 15.36
CA VAL A 22 -8.53 -15.37 14.67
C VAL A 22 -8.75 -13.86 14.64
N GLY A 23 -8.50 -13.15 15.75
CA GLY A 23 -8.60 -11.70 15.82
C GLY A 23 -7.67 -10.99 14.83
N VAL A 24 -6.43 -11.47 14.67
CA VAL A 24 -5.48 -10.93 13.68
C VAL A 24 -5.91 -11.23 12.25
N ALA A 25 -6.44 -12.43 11.98
CA ALA A 25 -6.88 -12.82 10.65
C ALA A 25 -8.10 -12.02 10.14
N LEU A 26 -8.91 -11.49 11.07
CA LEU A 26 -10.08 -10.67 10.77
C LEU A 26 -9.76 -9.17 10.64
N LEU A 27 -8.51 -8.76 10.89
CA LEU A 27 -8.10 -7.39 10.62
C LEU A 27 -8.23 -7.10 9.12
N PRO A 28 -8.77 -5.94 8.72
CA PRO A 28 -8.91 -5.59 7.32
C PRO A 28 -7.56 -5.65 6.62
N GLN A 29 -7.43 -6.58 5.68
CA GLN A 29 -6.25 -6.69 4.84
C GLN A 29 -6.21 -5.47 3.93
N THR A 30 -5.27 -4.60 4.23
CA THR A 30 -5.17 -3.32 3.55
C THR A 30 -4.53 -3.51 2.18
N ALA A 31 -5.19 -2.94 1.15
CA ALA A 31 -4.76 -3.03 -0.23
C ALA A 31 -3.30 -2.64 -0.42
N SER A 32 -2.62 -3.36 -1.33
CA SER A 32 -1.29 -3.02 -1.84
C SER A 32 -1.34 -1.60 -2.39
N ALA A 33 -0.80 -0.64 -1.62
CA ALA A 33 -0.58 0.69 -2.13
C ALA A 33 0.42 0.59 -3.30
N LEU A 34 0.21 1.40 -4.34
CA LEU A 34 1.16 1.52 -5.46
C LEU A 34 2.52 2.08 -5.04
N LEU A 35 2.64 2.49 -3.77
CA LEU A 35 3.87 2.98 -3.17
C LEU A 35 4.50 1.89 -2.32
N PRO A 36 5.83 1.69 -2.40
CA PRO A 36 6.54 0.63 -1.69
C PRO A 36 6.63 0.85 -0.17
N TYR A 37 5.97 1.89 0.36
CA TYR A 37 6.03 2.24 1.77
C TYR A 37 4.82 1.64 2.50
N SER A 38 5.12 0.90 3.57
CA SER A 38 4.12 0.25 4.41
C SER A 38 3.42 1.24 5.35
N ARG A 39 2.18 0.90 5.73
CA ARG A 39 1.27 1.66 6.60
C ARG A 39 1.85 2.10 7.96
N LEU A 40 2.94 1.48 8.42
CA LEU A 40 3.67 1.90 9.63
C LEU A 40 4.34 3.27 9.44
N TRP A 41 4.80 3.56 8.23
CA TRP A 41 5.40 4.84 7.88
C TRP A 41 4.34 5.95 7.77
N ASP A 42 3.10 5.63 7.37
CA ASP A 42 1.98 6.59 7.38
C ASP A 42 1.69 7.17 8.77
N THR A 43 1.99 6.42 9.83
CA THR A 43 1.81 6.89 11.23
C THR A 43 3.04 7.57 11.82
N MET A 44 4.24 7.28 11.30
CA MET A 44 5.50 7.82 11.81
C MET A 44 5.97 9.08 11.10
N ILE A 45 5.59 9.26 9.83
CA ILE A 45 6.04 10.38 9.03
C ILE A 45 4.90 11.42 8.97
N PRO A 46 5.17 12.69 9.30
CA PRO A 46 4.19 13.77 9.14
C PRO A 46 3.64 13.77 7.71
N ARG A 47 2.33 13.99 7.52
CA ARG A 47 1.70 13.96 6.19
C ARG A 47 2.33 14.99 5.23
N GLU A 48 2.91 16.04 5.80
CA GLU A 48 3.62 17.11 5.13
C GLU A 48 5.01 16.66 4.62
N ALA A 49 5.58 15.60 5.22
CA ALA A 49 6.87 15.02 4.86
C ALA A 49 6.75 13.80 3.92
N VAL A 50 5.54 13.23 3.77
CA VAL A 50 5.23 12.20 2.76
C VAL A 50 4.49 12.84 1.60
N ASP A 51 5.16 13.71 0.85
CA ASP A 51 4.64 14.07 -0.47
C ASP A 51 4.84 12.86 -1.41
N PRO A 52 3.78 12.14 -1.83
CA PRO A 52 3.92 10.99 -2.71
C PRO A 52 4.49 11.36 -4.09
N PHE A 53 4.47 12.64 -4.47
CA PHE A 53 5.00 13.13 -5.73
C PHE A 53 6.48 13.54 -5.65
N LYS A 54 7.11 13.55 -4.46
CA LYS A 54 8.57 13.73 -4.30
C LYS A 54 9.39 12.76 -5.16
N ILE A 55 8.87 11.55 -5.38
CA ILE A 55 9.53 10.55 -6.23
C ILE A 55 9.60 10.99 -7.70
N LEU A 56 8.71 11.88 -8.15
CA LEU A 56 8.72 12.44 -9.50
C LEU A 56 9.78 13.53 -9.67
N GLU A 57 10.25 14.15 -8.57
CA GLU A 57 11.42 15.05 -8.61
C GLU A 57 12.69 14.28 -8.95
N HIS A 58 12.78 13.03 -8.47
CA HIS A 58 13.85 12.11 -8.83
C HIS A 58 13.50 11.41 -10.14
N SER A 59 13.57 12.10 -11.28
CA SER A 59 13.39 11.44 -12.58
C SER A 59 14.49 10.39 -12.78
N PRO A 60 14.18 9.07 -12.79
CA PRO A 60 15.17 8.04 -13.15
C PRO A 60 15.44 8.04 -14.66
N ILE A 61 14.65 8.80 -15.42
CA ILE A 61 14.86 9.10 -16.82
C ILE A 61 15.70 10.36 -16.87
N THR A 62 16.98 10.21 -17.18
CA THR A 62 17.85 11.32 -17.57
C THR A 62 17.29 11.87 -18.88
N ILE A 63 16.26 12.72 -18.82
CA ILE A 63 15.76 13.43 -20.00
C ILE A 63 16.93 14.32 -20.42
N PRO A 64 17.53 14.09 -21.60
CA PRO A 64 18.63 14.92 -22.06
C PRO A 64 18.13 16.37 -22.08
N LYS A 65 18.86 17.31 -21.47
CA LYS A 65 18.50 18.75 -21.50
C LYS A 65 18.36 19.31 -22.93
N SER A 66 18.79 18.57 -23.95
CA SER A 66 18.54 18.89 -25.35
C SER A 66 17.09 18.63 -25.82
N LEU A 67 16.26 17.97 -25.00
CA LEU A 67 14.83 17.74 -25.24
C LEU A 67 13.95 18.86 -24.67
N ASP A 68 14.55 19.99 -24.30
CA ASP A 68 13.85 21.25 -24.00
C ASP A 68 13.05 21.79 -25.20
N THR A 69 13.21 21.19 -26.37
CA THR A 69 12.39 21.43 -27.56
C THR A 69 11.37 20.30 -27.75
N THR A 70 10.16 20.54 -27.27
CA THR A 70 8.95 19.89 -27.79
C THR A 70 8.76 18.42 -27.40
N PHE A 71 8.59 18.13 -26.11
CA PHE A 71 7.71 17.01 -25.75
C PHE A 71 6.29 17.45 -26.12
N THR A 72 5.80 17.06 -27.31
CA THR A 72 4.38 17.20 -27.61
C THR A 72 3.65 16.33 -26.60
N VAL A 73 3.05 16.95 -25.58
CA VAL A 73 2.21 16.24 -24.62
C VAL A 73 1.09 15.61 -25.43
N ALA A 74 1.11 14.29 -25.55
CA ALA A 74 0.05 13.53 -26.16
C ALA A 74 -1.24 13.83 -25.40
N ARG A 75 -2.32 14.13 -26.12
CA ARG A 75 -3.61 14.36 -25.48
C ARG A 75 -4.02 13.06 -24.80
N ALA A 76 -4.25 13.14 -23.49
CA ALA A 76 -4.72 12.02 -22.70
C ALA A 76 -6.16 12.29 -22.28
N ASP A 77 -7.03 11.32 -22.53
CA ASP A 77 -8.39 11.32 -22.00
C ASP A 77 -8.51 10.19 -20.96
N TRP A 78 -9.25 10.47 -19.89
CA TRP A 78 -9.52 9.51 -18.83
C TRP A 78 -11.01 9.33 -18.67
N LYS A 79 -11.45 8.07 -18.68
CA LYS A 79 -12.82 7.67 -18.39
C LYS A 79 -12.83 6.62 -17.29
N GLU A 80 -13.50 6.94 -16.20
CA GLU A 80 -13.81 5.98 -15.14
C GLU A 80 -15.10 5.21 -15.47
N THR A 81 -15.07 3.89 -15.28
CA THR A 81 -16.23 3.01 -15.43
C THR A 81 -16.39 2.14 -14.19
N SER A 82 -17.52 1.46 -14.03
CA SER A 82 -17.79 0.56 -12.91
C SER A 82 -16.84 -0.64 -12.82
N HIS A 83 -16.12 -0.96 -13.89
CA HIS A 83 -15.26 -2.14 -13.97
C HIS A 83 -13.78 -1.81 -14.09
N ALA A 84 -13.42 -0.66 -14.66
CA ALA A 84 -12.04 -0.25 -14.88
C ALA A 84 -11.91 1.26 -15.17
N HIS A 85 -10.69 1.77 -15.03
CA HIS A 85 -10.31 3.08 -15.57
C HIS A 85 -9.73 2.88 -16.97
N LEU A 86 -10.32 3.54 -17.96
CA LEU A 86 -9.82 3.58 -19.32
C LEU A 86 -9.05 4.88 -19.53
N ILE A 87 -7.78 4.75 -19.92
CA ILE A 87 -6.90 5.87 -20.24
C ILE A 87 -6.54 5.73 -21.72
N THR A 88 -6.84 6.75 -22.52
CA THR A 88 -6.52 6.81 -23.95
C THR A 88 -5.52 7.92 -24.21
N LEU A 89 -4.53 7.64 -25.05
CA LEU A 89 -3.45 8.58 -25.38
C LEU A 89 -3.38 8.74 -26.91
N ASP A 90 -3.50 9.98 -27.40
CA ASP A 90 -3.34 10.30 -28.82
C ASP A 90 -1.85 10.48 -29.12
N VAL A 91 -1.21 9.42 -29.62
CA VAL A 91 0.21 9.42 -29.99
C VAL A 91 0.36 9.65 -31.50
N PRO A 92 1.03 10.71 -31.95
CA PRO A 92 1.32 10.98 -33.36
C PRO A 92 2.41 10.06 -33.96
#